data_AF-A0A258M9C6-F1
#
_entry.id   AF-A0A258M9C6-F1
#
_cell.length_a   1.000
_cell.length_b   1.000
_cell.length_c   1.000
_cell.angle_alpha   90.00
_cell.angle_beta   90.00
_cell.angle_gamma   90.00
#
_symmetry.space_group_name_H-M   'P 1'
#
loop_
_entity.id
_entity.type
_entity.pdbx_description
1 polymer ?
#
loop_
_entity_poly.entity_id
_entity_poly.type
_entity_poly.pdbx_seq_one_letter_code
_entity_poly.pdbx_strand_id
1 'polypeptide(L)'
;MAAIGIPHFCNDLGVPVIEVGAREFMCIGATPPFDHPHIFLDMGDENEIICSYCSTLYRYNPALKASQAKPDSCVWQGRPVAA
;
A
#
# COMPACT_ATOMS: atom_id res chain seq x y z
N MET A 1 -14.69 13.38 -13.34
CA MET A 1 -14.15 13.53 -11.97
C MET A 1 -12.91 12.68 -11.90
N ALA A 2 -11.74 13.29 -11.72
CA ALA A 2 -10.51 12.51 -11.55
C ALA A 2 -10.65 11.77 -10.23
N ALA A 3 -11.05 10.50 -10.28
CA ALA A 3 -10.89 9.58 -9.17
C ALA A 3 -9.39 9.43 -8.97
N ILE A 4 -8.77 10.38 -8.26
CA ILE A 4 -7.43 10.20 -7.70
C ILE A 4 -7.62 9.19 -6.58
N GLY A 5 -7.80 7.92 -6.96
CA GLY A 5 -7.93 6.84 -6.01
C GLY A 5 -6.69 6.83 -5.16
N ILE A 6 -6.88 6.84 -3.84
CA ILE A 6 -5.80 6.63 -2.88
C ILE A 6 -5.03 5.38 -3.33
N PRO A 7 -3.69 5.42 -3.45
CA PRO A 7 -2.93 4.26 -3.90
C PRO A 7 -3.15 3.09 -2.95
N HIS A 8 -3.35 1.90 -3.52
CA HIS A 8 -3.51 0.67 -2.74
C HIS A 8 -2.25 -0.17 -2.87
N PHE A 9 -1.79 -0.72 -1.76
CA PHE A 9 -0.61 -1.59 -1.72
C PHE A 9 -0.93 -2.91 -1.03
N CYS A 10 -0.29 -3.97 -1.52
CA CYS A 10 -0.39 -5.33 -1.02
C CYS A 10 1.00 -5.93 -0.79
N ASN A 11 1.09 -6.86 0.16
CA ASN A 11 2.30 -7.59 0.49
C ASN A 11 2.16 -9.09 0.20
N ASP A 12 1.85 -9.44 -1.05
CA ASP A 12 1.75 -10.85 -1.46
C ASP A 12 3.09 -11.59 -1.40
N LEU A 13 4.19 -10.86 -1.50
CA LEU A 13 5.53 -11.43 -1.42
C LEU A 13 5.95 -11.78 0.01
N GLY A 14 5.21 -11.31 1.03
CA GLY A 14 5.60 -11.48 2.44
C GLY A 14 6.93 -10.80 2.77
N VAL A 15 7.25 -9.69 2.08
CA VAL A 15 8.49 -8.96 2.35
C VAL A 15 8.35 -8.16 3.66
N PRO A 16 9.44 -8.01 4.43
CA PRO A 16 9.40 -7.27 5.69
C PRO A 16 9.21 -5.76 5.47
N VAL A 17 9.65 -5.23 4.32
CA VAL A 17 9.63 -3.81 3.99
C VAL A 17 9.17 -3.59 2.55
N ILE A 18 8.26 -2.65 2.36
CA ILE A 18 7.81 -2.17 1.05
C ILE A 18 8.12 -0.68 0.96
N GLU A 19 8.88 -0.27 -0.06
CA GLU A 19 9.08 1.16 -0.33
C GLU A 19 7.90 1.69 -1.14
N VAL A 20 7.31 2.82 -0.77
CA VAL A 20 6.16 3.43 -1.45
C VAL A 20 6.45 4.89 -1.80
N GLY A 21 5.94 5.37 -2.94
CA GLY A 21 6.09 6.77 -3.33
C GLY A 21 4.98 7.69 -2.81
N ALA A 22 4.08 7.20 -1.96
CA ALA A 22 3.01 7.97 -1.33
C ALA A 22 3.11 7.88 0.20
N ARG A 23 2.77 8.98 0.88
CA ARG A 23 2.66 9.03 2.34
C ARG A 23 1.26 8.62 2.82
N GLU A 24 0.27 8.79 1.97
CA GLU A 24 -1.14 8.47 2.21
C GLU A 24 -1.58 7.34 1.28
N PHE A 25 -1.93 6.18 1.83
CA PHE A 25 -2.26 5.00 1.03
C PHE A 25 -3.15 4.01 1.79
N MET A 26 -3.73 3.07 1.04
CA MET A 26 -4.53 1.96 1.59
C MET A 26 -3.71 0.67 1.57
N CYS A 27 -3.55 0.05 2.74
CA CYS A 27 -2.98 -1.30 2.84
C CYS A 27 -4.12 -2.33 2.81
N ILE A 28 -4.08 -3.22 1.82
CA ILE A 28 -5.03 -4.34 1.72
C ILE A 28 -4.51 -5.63 2.40
N GLY A 29 -3.25 -5.62 2.84
CA GLY A 29 -2.60 -6.82 3.36
C GLY A 29 -2.15 -7.73 2.22
N ALA A 30 -2.64 -8.96 2.18
CA ALA A 30 -2.43 -9.88 1.07
C ALA A 30 -3.59 -9.81 0.07
N THR A 31 -3.44 -10.37 -1.13
CA THR A 31 -4.56 -10.56 -2.05
C THR A 31 -5.65 -11.46 -1.44
N PRO A 32 -6.93 -11.24 -1.80
CA PRO A 32 -8.02 -12.13 -1.41
C PRO A 32 -7.72 -13.59 -1.78
N PRO A 33 -8.04 -14.58 -0.91
CA PRO A 33 -8.93 -14.52 0.26
C PRO A 33 -8.23 -14.26 1.62
N PHE A 34 -6.96 -13.86 1.62
CA PHE A 34 -6.19 -13.63 2.85
C PHE A 34 -6.08 -12.13 3.20
N ASP A 35 -6.90 -11.29 2.57
CA ASP A 35 -6.94 -9.87 2.87
C ASP A 35 -7.49 -9.64 4.29
N HIS A 36 -6.97 -8.60 4.94
CA HIS A 36 -7.55 -8.08 6.16
C HIS A 36 -8.37 -6.83 5.82
N PRO A 37 -9.23 -6.33 6.73
CA PRO A 37 -9.95 -5.08 6.50
C PRO A 37 -8.98 -3.99 6.01
N HIS A 38 -9.26 -3.42 4.84
CA HIS A 38 -8.39 -2.42 4.24
C HIS A 38 -8.25 -1.23 5.19
N ILE A 39 -7.01 -0.89 5.53
CA ILE A 39 -6.70 0.21 6.45
C ILE A 39 -6.01 1.34 5.71
N PHE A 40 -6.44 2.56 6.00
CA PHE A 40 -5.77 3.76 5.54
C PHE A 40 -4.58 4.07 6.45
N LEU A 41 -3.41 4.23 5.85
CA LEU A 41 -2.16 4.58 6.50
C LEU A 41 -1.72 5.95 6.00
N ASP A 42 -1.48 6.86 6.94
CA ASP A 42 -0.91 8.18 6.70
C ASP A 42 0.41 8.29 7.47
N MET A 43 1.51 8.48 6.74
CA MET A 43 2.83 8.68 7.35
C MET A 43 3.01 10.11 7.91
N GLY A 44 2.20 11.07 7.48
CA GLY A 44 2.36 12.48 7.88
C GLY A 44 3.74 13.04 7.53
N ASP A 45 4.53 13.40 8.56
CA ASP A 45 5.91 13.86 8.41
C ASP A 45 6.96 12.73 8.52
N GLU A 46 6.54 11.54 8.95
CA GLU A 46 7.41 10.37 9.07
C GLU A 46 7.69 9.76 7.69
N ASN A 47 8.79 8.99 7.60
CA ASN A 47 9.17 8.30 6.37
C ASN A 47 8.92 6.79 6.44
N GLU A 48 8.36 6.29 7.54
CA GLU A 48 8.01 4.89 7.68
C GLU A 48 6.78 4.71 8.56
N ILE A 49 5.94 3.73 8.22
CA ILE A 49 4.74 3.37 8.98
C ILE A 49 4.56 1.85 8.93
N ILE A 50 4.14 1.26 10.05
CA ILE A 50 3.84 -0.17 10.13
C ILE A 50 2.32 -0.35 10.04
N CYS A 51 1.87 -1.25 9.17
CA CYS A 51 0.47 -1.64 9.18
C CYS A 51 0.16 -2.48 10.41
N SER A 52 -0.84 -2.06 11.21
CA SER A 52 -1.24 -2.76 12.44
C SER A 52 -1.83 -4.17 12.21
N TYR A 53 -2.23 -4.52 10.98
CA TYR A 53 -2.81 -5.83 10.67
C TYR A 53 -1.79 -6.80 10.07
N CYS A 54 -1.11 -6.43 8.98
CA CYS A 54 -0.16 -7.31 8.31
C CYS A 54 1.28 -7.17 8.83
N SER A 55 1.53 -6.29 9.81
CA SER A 55 2.86 -6.01 10.37
C SER A 55 3.94 -5.68 9.32
N THR A 56 3.50 -5.23 8.14
CA THR A 56 4.40 -4.84 7.05
C THR A 56 4.89 -3.42 7.27
N LEU A 57 6.20 -3.20 7.15
CA LEU A 57 6.80 -1.88 7.21
C LEU A 57 6.71 -1.22 5.83
N TYR A 58 6.02 -0.09 5.76
CA TYR A 58 6.03 0.77 4.59
C TYR A 58 7.04 1.89 4.79
N ARG A 59 7.89 2.12 3.80
CA ARG A 59 8.89 3.19 3.81
C ARG A 59 8.66 4.15 2.65
N TYR A 60 8.53 5.43 2.93
CA TYR A 60 8.44 6.44 1.90
C TYR A 60 9.76 6.56 1.14
N ASN A 61 9.70 6.44 -0.18
CA ASN A 61 10.84 6.67 -1.07
C ASN A 61 10.50 7.81 -2.05
N PRO A 62 11.13 8.99 -1.92
CA PRO A 62 10.84 10.16 -2.76
C PRO A 62 11.25 9.98 -4.24
N ALA A 63 12.02 8.93 -4.58
CA ALA A 63 12.34 8.60 -5.96
C ALA A 63 11.19 7.85 -6.67
N LEU A 64 10.22 7.31 -5.93
CA LEU A 64 9.05 6.62 -6.47
C LEU A 64 7.88 7.58 -6.65
N LYS A 65 7.04 7.33 -7.65
CA LYS A 65 5.76 8.05 -7.81
C LYS A 65 4.73 7.57 -6.78
N ALA A 66 3.72 8.38 -6.49
CA ALA A 66 2.64 8.04 -5.55
C ALA A 66 1.96 6.68 -5.83
N SER A 67 1.88 6.27 -7.10
CA SER A 67 1.29 4.98 -7.51
C SER A 67 2.34 3.87 -7.73
N GLN A 68 3.55 4.01 -7.19
CA GLN A 68 4.62 3.03 -7.31
C GLN A 68 5.05 2.52 -5.94
N ALA A 69 5.38 1.23 -5.92
CA ALA A 69 6.01 0.57 -4.79
C ALA A 69 7.26 -0.19 -5.24
N LYS A 70 8.08 -0.57 -4.28
CA LYS A 70 9.20 -1.47 -4.46
C LYS A 70 9.16 -2.53 -3.35
N PRO A 71 8.98 -3.81 -3.68
CA PRO A 71 8.84 -4.39 -5.03
C PRO A 71 7.62 -3.86 -5.83
N ASP A 72 7.74 -3.75 -7.15
CA ASP A 72 6.68 -3.21 -8.02
C ASP A 72 5.39 -4.06 -7.98
N SER A 73 5.54 -5.35 -7.70
CA SER A 73 4.42 -6.29 -7.48
C SER A 73 3.58 -5.99 -6.23
N CYS A 74 4.03 -5.09 -5.35
CA CYS A 74 3.28 -4.66 -4.16
C CYS A 74 2.25 -3.56 -4.46
N VAL A 75 2.16 -3.09 -5.71
CA VAL A 75 1.12 -2.15 -6.14
C VAL A 75 -0.16 -2.93 -6.44
N TRP A 76 -1.22 -2.65 -5.68
CA TRP A 76 -2.53 -3.23 -5.94
C TRP A 76 -3.26 -2.42 -7.01
N GLN A 77 -3.32 -2.95 -8.23
CA GLN A 77 -4.04 -2.33 -9.35
C GLN A 77 -5.53 -2.68 -9.38
N GLY A 78 -6.14 -2.85 -8.20
CA GLY A 78 -7.48 -3.37 -7.96
C GLY A 78 -8.37 -3.51 -9.21
N ARG A 79 -8.64 -4.76 -9.60
CA ARG A 79 -9.85 -5.07 -10.35
C ARG A 79 -11.02 -4.51 -9.53
N PRO A 80 -11.94 -3.73 -10.11
CA PRO A 80 -13.06 -3.19 -9.35
C PRO A 80 -13.80 -4.37 -8.73
N VAL A 81 -13.98 -4.34 -7.41
CA VAL A 81 -14.98 -5.18 -6.77
C VAL A 81 -16.31 -4.78 -7.40
N ALA A 82 -16.80 -5.63 -8.31
CA ALA A 82 -18.09 -5.43 -8.95
C ALA A 82 -19.15 -5.46 -7.85
N ALA A 83 -19.96 -4.41 -7.84
CA ALA A 83 -21.13 -4.26 -6.99
C ALA A 83 -22.12 -5.42 -7.14
#